data_AF-A0A945Q0L5-F1
#
_entry.id   AF-A0A945Q0L5-F1
#
_cell.length_a   1.000
_cell.length_b   1.000
_cell.length_c   1.000
_cell.angle_alpha   90.00
_cell.angle_beta   90.00
_cell.angle_gamma   90.00
#
_symmetry.space_group_name_H-M   'P 1'
#
loop_
_entity.id
_entity.type
_entity.pdbx_description
1 polymer ?
#
loop_
_entity_poly.entity_id
_entity_poly.type
_entity_poly.pdbx_seq_one_letter_code
_entity_poly.pdbx_strand_id
1 'polypeptide(L)'
;MFRSIKDLISYPIDAVDGKVGKVENALFDDRYWRLRYVVADTETWLPGKKVLLSPAHLKALETGWVGNSFPTDLSKSQIEDSPDLKTDAPVSHQYEEEYAKYYQLPMYWVDPYVYGSATGPAYVPQ
;
A
#
# COMPACT_ATOMS: atom_id res chain seq x y z
N MET A 1 -1.40 -18.14 9.19
CA MET A 1 -2.82 -18.11 8.74
C MET A 1 -2.84 -17.67 7.29
N PHE A 2 -3.58 -18.35 6.43
CA PHE A 2 -3.72 -17.95 5.03
C PHE A 2 -4.82 -16.89 4.87
N ARG A 3 -4.58 -15.93 3.98
CA ARG A 3 -5.54 -14.91 3.54
C ARG A 3 -5.42 -14.80 2.03
N SER A 4 -6.53 -14.88 1.33
CA SER A 4 -6.56 -14.58 -0.09
C SER A 4 -6.74 -13.08 -0.31
N ILE A 5 -6.26 -12.54 -1.43
CA ILE A 5 -6.53 -11.13 -1.79
C ILE A 5 -8.04 -10.88 -1.86
N LYS A 6 -8.81 -11.88 -2.31
CA LYS A 6 -10.27 -11.82 -2.34
C LYS A 6 -10.87 -11.57 -0.95
N ASP A 7 -10.30 -12.15 0.10
CA ASP A 7 -10.74 -11.92 1.48
C ASP A 7 -10.33 -10.53 1.99
N LEU A 8 -9.31 -9.91 1.38
CA LEU A 8 -8.87 -8.57 1.72
C LEU A 8 -9.66 -7.48 0.99
N ILE A 9 -10.34 -7.80 -0.11
CA ILE A 9 -11.21 -6.83 -0.79
C ILE A 9 -12.33 -6.41 0.18
N SER A 10 -12.62 -5.11 0.20
CA SER A 10 -13.50 -4.45 1.18
C SER A 10 -13.02 -4.49 2.63
N TYR A 11 -11.80 -4.97 2.92
CA TYR A 11 -11.24 -4.88 4.26
C TYR A 11 -11.02 -3.40 4.62
N PRO A 12 -11.47 -2.93 5.80
CA PRO A 12 -11.37 -1.53 6.17
C PRO A 12 -9.91 -1.06 6.30
N ILE A 13 -9.68 0.23 6.07
CA ILE A 13 -8.39 0.90 6.21
C ILE A 13 -8.58 2.12 7.11
N ASP A 14 -7.69 2.26 8.09
CA ASP A 14 -7.69 3.34 9.05
C ASP A 14 -6.40 4.19 8.92
N ALA A 15 -6.57 5.50 8.88
CA ALA A 15 -5.52 6.47 9.12
C ALA A 15 -5.28 6.64 10.63
N VAL A 16 -4.20 7.34 11.00
CA VAL A 16 -3.88 7.64 12.40
C VAL A 16 -4.96 8.46 13.11
N ASP A 17 -5.79 9.17 12.35
CA ASP A 17 -6.83 10.09 12.80
C ASP A 17 -8.25 9.68 12.37
N GLY A 18 -8.44 8.44 11.89
CA GLY A 18 -9.76 7.84 11.70
C GLY A 18 -9.90 6.98 10.44
N LYS A 19 -11.14 6.56 10.16
CA LYS A 19 -11.44 5.69 9.02
C LYS A 19 -11.23 6.42 7.69
N VAL A 20 -10.61 5.73 6.73
CA VAL A 20 -10.34 6.28 5.39
C VAL A 20 -10.94 5.50 4.25
N GLY A 21 -11.35 4.26 4.46
CA GLY A 21 -12.01 3.52 3.39
C GLY A 21 -11.76 2.04 3.50
N LYS A 22 -11.58 1.41 2.34
CA LYS A 22 -11.44 -0.04 2.23
C LYS A 22 -10.53 -0.42 1.07
N VAL A 23 -9.98 -1.62 1.13
CA VAL A 23 -9.22 -2.20 0.03
C VAL A 23 -10.14 -2.44 -1.17
N GLU A 24 -9.74 -1.93 -2.33
CA GLU A 24 -10.42 -2.17 -3.60
C GLU A 24 -9.67 -3.21 -4.45
N ASN A 25 -8.34 -3.11 -4.49
CA ASN A 25 -7.50 -3.98 -5.30
C ASN A 25 -6.07 -4.03 -4.75
N ALA A 26 -5.21 -4.85 -5.38
CA ALA A 26 -3.80 -4.97 -5.06
C ALA A 26 -2.97 -5.00 -6.35
N LEU A 27 -1.92 -4.18 -6.40
CA LEU A 27 -0.99 -4.12 -7.53
C LEU A 27 0.28 -4.89 -7.19
N PHE A 28 0.67 -5.76 -8.11
CA PHE A 28 1.88 -6.57 -7.98
C PHE A 28 2.92 -6.10 -8.98
N ASP A 29 4.17 -6.13 -8.55
CA ASP A 29 5.32 -6.11 -9.43
C ASP A 29 5.40 -7.45 -10.18
N ASP A 30 5.44 -7.41 -11.51
CA ASP A 30 5.44 -8.57 -12.40
C ASP A 30 6.82 -9.22 -12.58
N ARG A 31 7.89 -8.54 -12.20
CA ARG A 31 9.27 -9.03 -12.30
C ARG A 31 9.71 -9.79 -11.05
N TYR A 32 9.35 -9.28 -9.88
CA TYR A 32 9.75 -9.78 -8.57
C TYR A 32 8.58 -10.37 -7.77
N TRP A 33 7.37 -10.36 -8.34
CA TRP A 33 6.16 -10.94 -7.76
C TRP A 33 5.90 -10.52 -6.31
N ARG A 34 5.90 -9.20 -6.09
CA ARG A 34 5.70 -8.59 -4.77
C ARG A 34 4.56 -7.60 -4.78
N LEU A 35 3.85 -7.53 -3.66
CA LEU A 35 2.83 -6.50 -3.46
C LEU A 35 3.51 -5.13 -3.50
N ARG A 36 3.12 -4.31 -4.46
CA ARG A 36 3.65 -2.97 -4.69
C ARG A 36 2.76 -1.93 -4.01
N TYR A 37 1.45 -2.06 -4.20
CA TYR A 37 0.46 -1.18 -3.60
C TYR A 37 -0.83 -1.92 -3.29
N VAL A 38 -1.48 -1.52 -2.21
CA VAL A 38 -2.91 -1.73 -1.99
C VAL A 38 -3.65 -0.52 -2.56
N VAL A 39 -4.67 -0.75 -3.36
CA VAL A 39 -5.57 0.31 -3.84
C VAL A 39 -6.65 0.51 -2.78
N ALA A 40 -6.69 1.70 -2.20
CA ALA A 40 -7.71 2.11 -1.24
C ALA A 40 -8.81 2.92 -1.95
N ASP A 41 -10.04 2.43 -1.84
CA ASP A 41 -11.24 3.20 -2.17
C ASP A 41 -11.59 4.09 -0.98
N THR A 42 -11.57 5.40 -1.20
CA THR A 42 -11.80 6.44 -0.18
C THR A 42 -13.19 7.09 -0.25
N GLU A 43 -14.10 6.56 -1.07
CA GLU A 43 -15.42 7.16 -1.38
C GLU A 43 -16.24 7.59 -0.14
N THR A 44 -16.07 6.91 1.00
CA THR A 44 -16.77 7.23 2.25
C THR A 44 -16.51 8.63 2.80
N TRP A 45 -15.38 9.25 2.45
CA TRP A 45 -15.03 10.60 2.94
C TRP A 45 -14.33 11.47 1.89
N LEU A 46 -13.77 10.87 0.84
CA LEU A 46 -13.14 11.56 -0.28
C LEU A 46 -13.66 10.98 -1.62
N PRO A 47 -14.89 11.37 -2.02
CA PRO A 47 -15.57 10.81 -3.19
C PRO A 47 -14.74 10.93 -4.48
N GLY A 48 -14.67 9.85 -5.25
CA GLY A 48 -14.02 9.83 -6.56
C GLY A 48 -12.50 9.69 -6.53
N LYS A 49 -11.86 9.65 -5.35
CA LYS A 49 -10.41 9.44 -5.23
C LYS A 49 -10.07 8.01 -4.81
N LYS A 50 -9.17 7.39 -5.56
CA LYS A 50 -8.50 6.13 -5.17
C LYS A 50 -7.06 6.43 -4.82
N VAL A 51 -6.56 5.79 -3.77
CA VAL A 51 -5.21 6.06 -3.25
C VAL A 51 -4.39 4.78 -3.26
N LEU A 52 -3.14 4.87 -3.71
CA LEU A 52 -2.18 3.78 -3.59
C LEU A 52 -1.49 3.81 -2.23
N LEU A 53 -1.55 2.70 -1.51
CA LEU A 53 -0.88 2.51 -0.23
C LEU A 53 0.25 1.51 -0.40
N SER A 54 1.50 1.99 -0.26
CA SER A 54 2.66 1.12 -0.19
C SER A 54 2.56 0.22 1.06
N PRO A 55 3.02 -1.05 1.00
CA PRO A 55 3.19 -1.89 2.18
C PRO A 55 3.99 -1.21 3.31
N ALA A 56 4.85 -0.23 2.98
CA ALA A 56 5.58 0.57 3.95
C ALA A 56 4.67 1.33 4.93
N HIS A 57 3.50 1.74 4.47
CA HIS A 57 2.52 2.50 5.24
C HIS A 57 1.52 1.61 5.97
N LEU A 58 1.52 0.29 5.72
CA LEU A 58 0.64 -0.65 6.39
C LEU A 58 1.31 -1.14 7.67
N LYS A 59 0.70 -0.85 8.83
CA LYS A 59 1.23 -1.29 10.12
C LYS A 59 0.86 -2.73 10.43
N ALA A 60 1.69 -3.37 11.26
CA ALA A 60 1.40 -4.68 11.80
C ALA A 60 0.08 -4.65 12.60
N LEU A 61 -0.73 -5.70 12.42
CA LEU A 61 -1.96 -5.87 13.18
C LEU A 61 -1.62 -6.34 14.60
N GLU A 62 -1.56 -5.42 15.56
CA GLU A 62 -1.16 -5.73 16.96
C GLU A 62 -2.04 -6.80 17.61
N THR A 63 -3.33 -6.83 17.31
CA THR A 63 -4.29 -7.83 17.81
C THR A 63 -4.55 -8.95 16.80
N GLY A 64 -3.69 -9.07 15.78
CA GLY A 64 -3.96 -9.86 14.58
C GLY A 64 -5.20 -9.35 13.84
N TRP A 65 -5.80 -10.21 13.02
CA TRP A 65 -6.93 -9.84 12.15
C TRP A 65 -8.25 -9.55 12.89
N VAL A 66 -8.23 -9.57 14.23
CA VAL A 66 -9.38 -9.29 15.09
C VAL A 66 -9.73 -7.79 15.09
N GLY A 67 -8.76 -6.91 14.81
CA GLY A 67 -8.95 -5.45 14.73
C GLY A 67 -9.85 -4.96 13.59
N ASN A 68 -10.19 -5.85 12.64
CA ASN A 68 -11.14 -5.60 11.55
C ASN A 68 -10.81 -4.40 10.63
N SER A 69 -9.57 -3.93 10.62
CA SER A 69 -9.05 -2.90 9.70
C SER A 69 -7.53 -2.99 9.54
N PHE A 70 -7.01 -2.45 8.43
CA PHE A 70 -5.58 -2.19 8.26
C PHE A 70 -5.24 -0.80 8.82
N PRO A 71 -4.45 -0.72 9.92
CA PRO A 71 -3.92 0.54 10.38
C PRO A 71 -2.81 1.01 9.45
N THR A 72 -2.77 2.32 9.22
CA THR A 72 -1.67 2.97 8.50
C THR A 72 -0.88 3.90 9.41
N ASP A 73 0.28 4.37 8.96
CA ASP A 73 1.03 5.47 9.58
C ASP A 73 0.67 6.86 9.01
N LEU A 74 -0.27 6.92 8.06
CA LEU A 74 -0.69 8.13 7.39
C LEU A 74 -1.89 8.78 8.08
N SER A 75 -1.96 10.11 8.01
CA SER A 75 -3.16 10.88 8.35
C SER A 75 -4.11 11.02 7.18
N LYS A 76 -5.37 11.37 7.45
CA LYS A 76 -6.36 11.69 6.41
C LYS A 76 -5.86 12.77 5.47
N SER A 77 -5.29 13.87 5.99
CA SER A 77 -4.75 14.95 5.14
C SER A 77 -3.63 14.45 4.22
N GLN A 78 -2.72 13.60 4.68
CA GLN A 78 -1.68 13.03 3.80
C GLN A 78 -2.27 12.15 2.68
N ILE A 79 -3.33 11.40 2.99
CA ILE A 79 -4.04 10.58 1.99
C ILE A 79 -4.78 11.48 0.98
N GLU A 80 -5.41 12.55 1.45
CA GLU A 80 -6.11 13.53 0.61
C GLU A 80 -5.16 14.27 -0.33
N ASP A 81 -3.99 14.66 0.14
CA ASP A 81 -2.99 15.41 -0.63
C ASP A 81 -2.10 14.52 -1.52
N SER A 82 -2.30 13.19 -1.46
CA SER A 82 -1.52 12.23 -2.25
C SER A 82 -1.74 12.37 -3.76
N PRO A 83 -0.76 11.99 -4.61
CA PRO A 83 -0.94 11.99 -6.06
C PRO A 83 -2.19 11.21 -6.49
N ASP A 84 -2.94 11.76 -7.45
CA ASP A 84 -4.18 11.14 -7.91
C ASP A 84 -3.92 9.99 -8.87
N LEU A 85 -4.55 8.84 -8.60
CA LEU A 85 -4.46 7.68 -9.48
C LEU A 85 -5.42 7.88 -10.65
N LYS A 86 -4.89 8.37 -11.78
CA LYS A 86 -5.63 8.35 -13.05
C LYS A 86 -5.93 6.88 -13.38
N THR A 87 -7.20 6.53 -13.32
CA THR A 87 -7.71 5.15 -13.34
C THR A 87 -7.28 4.35 -14.58
N ASP A 88 -7.12 3.04 -14.37
CA ASP A 88 -7.00 1.94 -15.36
C ASP A 88 -5.70 1.79 -16.16
N ALA A 89 -4.70 2.66 -16.00
CA ALA A 89 -3.38 2.47 -16.59
C ALA A 89 -2.42 1.72 -15.63
N PRO A 90 -1.40 0.98 -16.14
CA PRO A 90 -0.28 0.60 -15.29
C PRO A 90 0.27 1.86 -14.63
N VAL A 91 0.54 1.80 -13.33
CA VAL A 91 1.12 2.92 -12.58
C VAL A 91 2.38 3.35 -13.31
N SER A 92 2.36 4.56 -13.87
CA SER A 92 3.45 5.06 -14.70
C SER A 92 4.66 5.33 -13.83
N HIS A 93 5.88 5.11 -14.34
CA HIS A 93 7.10 5.46 -13.62
C HIS A 93 7.09 6.90 -13.11
N GLN A 94 6.54 7.84 -13.90
CA GLN A 94 6.39 9.24 -13.49
C GLN A 94 5.51 9.38 -12.24
N TYR A 95 4.35 8.72 -12.20
CA TYR A 95 3.48 8.77 -11.02
C TYR A 95 4.22 8.27 -9.78
N GLU A 96 5.05 7.24 -9.93
CA GLU A 96 5.76 6.67 -8.79
C GLU A 96 6.91 7.52 -8.30
N GLU A 97 7.57 8.24 -9.19
CA GLU A 97 8.53 9.27 -8.80
C GLU A 97 7.83 10.38 -8.00
N GLU A 98 6.66 10.82 -8.44
CA GLU A 98 5.83 11.81 -7.73
C GLU A 98 5.38 11.27 -6.36
N TYR A 99 4.90 10.02 -6.30
CA TYR A 99 4.48 9.33 -5.09
C TYR A 99 5.63 9.16 -4.09
N ALA A 100 6.76 8.64 -4.56
CA ALA A 100 7.95 8.42 -3.74
C ALA A 100 8.48 9.75 -3.19
N LYS A 101 8.48 10.81 -4.01
CA LYS A 101 8.85 12.16 -3.57
C LYS A 101 7.88 12.71 -2.53
N TYR A 102 6.57 12.52 -2.72
CA TYR A 102 5.53 13.00 -1.81
C TYR A 102 5.65 12.35 -0.43
N TYR A 103 5.73 11.02 -0.37
CA TYR A 103 5.85 10.27 0.89
C TYR A 103 7.29 10.12 1.41
N GLN A 104 8.28 10.69 0.71
CA GLN A 104 9.71 10.58 1.02
C GLN A 104 10.18 9.12 1.13
N LEU A 105 9.65 8.29 0.24
CA LEU A 105 9.94 6.88 0.15
C LEU A 105 11.09 6.62 -0.84
N PRO A 106 12.01 5.70 -0.56
CA PRO A 106 12.90 5.20 -1.59
C PRO A 106 12.10 4.59 -2.75
N MET A 107 12.58 4.79 -3.98
CA MET A 107 11.98 4.16 -5.15
C MET A 107 12.07 2.65 -5.01
N TYR A 108 10.92 1.97 -4.96
CA TYR A 108 10.88 0.53 -4.64
C TYR A 108 11.63 -0.34 -5.66
N TRP A 109 11.85 0.16 -6.89
CA TRP A 109 12.59 -0.52 -7.96
C TRP A 109 14.10 -0.28 -7.92
N VAL A 110 14.60 0.69 -7.14
CA VAL A 110 16.04 0.99 -7.02
C VAL A 110 16.72 -0.01 -6.12
N ASP A 111 16.06 -0.41 -5.03
CA ASP A 111 16.51 -1.48 -4.17
C ASP A 111 15.34 -2.43 -3.87
N PRO A 112 15.32 -3.62 -4.48
CA PRO A 112 14.25 -4.59 -4.29
C PRO A 112 14.10 -5.01 -2.83
N TYR A 113 15.07 -4.80 -1.94
CA TYR A 113 15.01 -5.26 -0.56
C TYR A 113 14.28 -4.29 0.39
N VAL A 114 14.10 -3.03 0.01
CA VAL A 114 13.63 -1.98 0.93
C VAL A 114 12.24 -2.21 1.50
N TYR A 115 11.33 -2.82 0.73
CA TYR A 115 9.95 -3.09 1.16
C TYR A 115 9.65 -4.57 1.39
N GLY A 116 10.70 -5.41 1.46
CA GLY A 116 10.56 -6.86 1.59
C GLY A 116 11.65 -7.58 2.37
N SER A 117 12.67 -6.91 2.90
CA SER A 117 13.73 -7.57 3.67
C SER A 117 13.64 -7.30 5.17
N ALA A 118 12.85 -8.12 5.85
CA ALA A 118 13.45 -8.88 6.93
C ALA A 118 13.98 -10.18 6.30
N THR A 119 15.28 -10.20 6.01
CA THR A 119 16.14 -11.40 5.85
C THR A 119 15.45 -12.69 5.36
N GLY A 120 15.36 -12.89 4.04
CA GLY A 120 15.39 -14.26 3.49
C GLY A 120 16.79 -14.87 3.71
N PRO A 121 16.96 -16.21 3.74
CA PRO A 121 18.25 -16.82 4.02
C PRO A 121 19.29 -16.27 3.04
N ALA A 122 20.38 -15.74 3.60
CA ALA A 122 21.49 -15.21 2.82
C ALA A 122 21.90 -16.26 1.79
N TYR A 123 21.77 -15.92 0.52
CA TYR A 123 22.36 -16.72 -0.55
C TYR A 123 23.89 -16.66 -0.35
N VAL A 124 24.46 -17.78 0.10
CA VAL A 124 25.91 -17.96 0.18
C VAL A 124 26.31 -18.68 -1.11
N PRO A 125 27.04 -18.05 -2.04
CA PRO A 125 27.57 -18.74 -3.20
C PRO A 125 28.58 -19.81 -2.73
N GLN A 126 28.53 -20.99 -3.36
CA GLN A 126 29.54 -22.04 -3.20
C GLN A 126 30.86 -21.67 -3.88
#